data_AF-A0A4W5P5C5-F1
#
_entry.id   AF-A0A4W5P5C5-F1
#
_cell.length_a   1.000
_cell.length_b   1.000
_cell.length_c   1.000
_cell.angle_alpha   90.00
_cell.angle_beta   90.00
_cell.angle_gamma   90.00
#
_symmetry.space_group_name_H-M   'P 1'
#
loop_
_entity.id
_entity.type
_entity.pdbx_description
1 polymer ?
#
loop_
_entity_poly.entity_id
_entity_poly.type
_entity_poly.pdbx_seq_one_letter_code
_entity_poly.pdbx_strand_id
1 'polypeptide(L)'
;MTQYQPQSNHSNFFTVKAEASSTPPLATSMANSSAAPGKVMGTPGPAGRISPEGSQVLSKKKLQDLVREIDPNEQLDEDVEEMLLQIADDFIDSVVTAACQLARHRKSNTLEVKDVQLHLERQWNMWIPGYGSDEIRPYKKACTTEAHKQVCLRLALIEGTRAG
;
A
#
# COMPACT_ATOMS: atom_id res chain seq x y z
N MET A 1 7.14 -45.09 -0.39
CA MET A 1 5.70 -44.78 -0.47
C MET A 1 5.24 -44.51 0.95
N THR A 2 4.75 -43.32 1.33
CA THR A 2 3.45 -42.80 0.92
C THR A 2 3.39 -41.26 1.05
N GLN A 3 2.92 -40.67 -0.04
CA GLN A 3 2.41 -39.32 -0.34
C GLN A 3 2.36 -38.22 0.74
N TYR A 4 2.97 -37.08 0.39
CA TYR A 4 2.70 -35.74 0.90
C TYR A 4 1.41 -35.20 0.27
N GLN A 5 0.52 -34.62 1.08
CA GLN A 5 -0.60 -33.80 0.62
C GLN A 5 -0.48 -32.40 1.24
N PRO A 6 -0.55 -31.30 0.47
CA PRO A 6 -0.52 -29.97 1.05
C PRO A 6 -1.92 -29.59 1.53
N GLN A 7 -2.08 -29.27 2.81
CA GLN A 7 -3.28 -28.57 3.28
C GLN A 7 -3.16 -27.09 2.90
N SER A 8 -4.08 -26.67 2.05
CA SER A 8 -4.33 -25.29 1.65
C SER A 8 -4.79 -24.47 2.85
N ASN A 9 -4.04 -23.42 3.17
CA ASN A 9 -4.38 -22.49 4.24
C ASN A 9 -5.42 -21.48 3.70
N HIS A 10 -6.68 -21.90 3.63
CA HIS A 10 -7.81 -20.99 3.43
C HIS A 10 -8.23 -20.41 4.78
N SER A 11 -7.71 -19.22 5.11
CA SER A 11 -8.27 -18.39 6.17
C SER A 11 -9.51 -17.67 5.64
N ASN A 12 -10.66 -18.35 5.71
CA ASN A 12 -11.95 -17.70 5.61
C ASN A 12 -12.45 -17.26 6.99
N PHE A 13 -13.17 -16.14 6.97
CA PHE A 13 -14.35 -15.83 7.77
C PHE A 13 -14.20 -14.74 8.85
N PHE A 14 -14.44 -13.49 8.44
CA PHE A 14 -15.11 -12.52 9.29
C PHE A 14 -16.62 -12.59 9.02
N THR A 15 -17.37 -13.16 9.96
CA THR A 15 -18.83 -13.04 10.00
C THR A 15 -19.19 -11.61 10.34
N VAL A 16 -20.00 -10.97 9.50
CA VAL A 16 -20.78 -9.79 9.87
C VAL A 16 -22.18 -10.23 10.28
N LYS A 17 -22.53 -10.01 11.54
CA LYS A 17 -23.88 -10.18 12.07
C LYS A 17 -24.64 -8.87 11.83
N ALA A 18 -25.73 -8.93 11.07
CA ALA A 18 -26.68 -7.82 10.90
C ALA A 18 -28.09 -8.31 11.26
N GLU A 19 -28.69 -7.69 12.28
CA GLU A 19 -30.13 -7.64 12.58
C GLU A 19 -30.50 -6.14 12.56
N ALA A 20 -31.68 -5.65 12.25
CA ALA A 20 -32.88 -6.12 11.55
C ALA A 20 -33.73 -4.84 11.30
N SER A 21 -34.51 -4.76 10.22
CA SER A 21 -35.80 -4.04 10.26
C SER A 21 -36.69 -4.47 9.09
N SER A 22 -37.93 -4.78 9.45
CA SER A 22 -38.97 -5.39 8.62
C SER A 22 -39.92 -4.33 8.05
N THR A 23 -40.27 -4.42 6.77
CA THR A 23 -41.52 -3.85 6.21
C THR A 23 -42.01 -4.70 5.03
N PRO A 24 -43.32 -5.06 4.96
CA PRO A 24 -43.89 -5.97 3.94
C PRO A 24 -44.31 -5.28 2.60
N PRO A 25 -44.54 -6.04 1.51
CA PRO A 25 -44.84 -5.51 0.16
C PRO A 25 -46.34 -5.58 -0.22
N LEU A 26 -46.74 -4.90 -1.32
CA LEU A 26 -47.94 -5.01 -2.22
C LEU A 26 -48.27 -3.60 -2.79
N ALA A 27 -48.66 -3.30 -4.03
CA ALA A 27 -49.03 -4.05 -5.23
C ALA A 27 -49.04 -3.15 -6.52
N THR A 28 -48.95 -3.80 -7.69
CA THR A 28 -49.53 -3.54 -9.06
C THR A 28 -49.44 -2.19 -9.82
N SER A 29 -48.91 -2.29 -11.06
CA SER A 29 -49.36 -1.72 -12.37
C SER A 29 -49.66 -0.20 -12.53
N MET A 30 -49.38 0.51 -13.61
CA MET A 30 -49.38 0.18 -15.04
C MET A 30 -48.69 1.30 -15.84
N ALA A 31 -48.43 1.01 -17.11
CA ALA A 31 -47.78 1.79 -18.17
C ALA A 31 -48.07 3.31 -18.28
N ASN A 32 -47.07 4.05 -18.78
CA ASN A 32 -47.30 4.98 -19.89
C ASN A 32 -45.99 5.25 -20.65
N SER A 33 -45.90 4.71 -21.87
CA SER A 33 -44.92 5.12 -22.87
C SER A 33 -45.59 6.14 -23.78
N SER A 34 -45.04 7.34 -23.90
CA SER A 34 -45.22 8.16 -25.10
C SER A 34 -43.97 8.98 -25.36
N ALA A 35 -43.37 8.65 -26.49
CA ALA A 35 -42.14 9.18 -27.02
C ALA A 35 -42.32 10.59 -27.61
N ALA A 36 -41.25 11.38 -27.57
CA ALA A 36 -40.98 12.43 -28.54
C ALA A 36 -39.50 12.40 -28.94
N PRO A 37 -39.16 12.55 -30.24
CA PRO A 37 -37.83 12.30 -30.79
C PRO A 37 -37.00 13.58 -30.94
N GLY A 38 -35.67 13.48 -30.89
CA GLY A 38 -34.83 14.56 -31.42
C GLY A 38 -33.35 14.56 -31.04
N LYS A 39 -32.53 14.34 -32.08
CA LYS A 39 -31.17 14.85 -32.32
C LYS A 39 -29.94 14.10 -31.76
N VAL A 40 -29.36 13.34 -32.68
CA VAL A 40 -27.94 13.23 -33.10
C VAL A 40 -26.84 13.96 -32.29
N MET A 41 -25.68 13.26 -32.28
CA MET A 41 -24.30 13.74 -32.15
C MET A 41 -23.62 13.50 -30.80
N GLY A 42 -22.56 12.68 -30.80
CA GLY A 42 -21.56 12.65 -29.74
C GLY A 42 -21.11 11.25 -29.34
N THR A 43 -20.13 10.73 -30.06
CA THR A 43 -19.24 9.66 -29.56
C THR A 43 -18.66 10.05 -28.19
N PRO A 44 -18.64 9.16 -27.18
CA PRO A 44 -17.86 9.40 -25.97
C PRO A 44 -16.38 9.21 -26.34
N GLY A 45 -15.69 10.31 -26.61
CA GLY A 45 -14.23 10.32 -26.65
C GLY A 45 -13.67 9.96 -25.27
N PRO A 46 -12.52 9.27 -25.20
CA PRO A 46 -11.92 8.90 -23.92
C PRO A 46 -11.54 10.16 -23.13
N ALA A 47 -11.91 10.13 -21.86
CA ALA A 47 -11.60 11.15 -20.88
C ALA A 47 -10.11 11.48 -20.87
N GLY A 48 -9.83 12.79 -20.85
CA GLY A 48 -8.63 13.40 -20.28
C GLY A 48 -7.33 12.64 -20.44
N ARG A 49 -6.64 12.88 -21.56
CA ARG A 49 -5.18 12.80 -21.55
C ARG A 49 -4.70 13.81 -20.51
N ILE A 50 -4.31 13.32 -19.33
CA ILE A 50 -3.33 14.01 -18.51
C ILE A 50 -2.13 14.28 -19.42
N SER A 51 -1.83 15.55 -19.65
CA SER A 51 -0.62 15.94 -20.36
C SER A 51 0.56 15.57 -19.45
N PRO A 52 1.52 14.74 -19.88
CA PRO A 52 2.63 14.31 -19.01
C PRO A 52 3.59 15.46 -18.66
N GLU A 53 3.56 16.55 -19.43
CA GLU A 53 4.49 17.69 -19.32
C GLU A 53 4.31 18.56 -18.05
N GLY A 54 3.27 18.34 -17.24
CA GLY A 54 2.99 19.17 -16.06
C GLY A 54 3.39 18.57 -14.71
N SER A 55 3.88 17.32 -14.68
CA SER A 55 4.02 16.55 -13.44
C SER A 55 5.47 16.19 -13.08
N GLN A 56 6.44 16.66 -13.84
CA GLN A 56 7.84 16.33 -13.59
C GLN A 56 8.32 17.04 -12.31
N VAL A 57 8.35 16.29 -11.21
CA VAL A 57 8.67 16.76 -9.86
C VAL A 57 10.18 16.93 -9.67
N LEU A 58 10.99 16.22 -10.45
CA LEU A 58 12.44 16.35 -10.48
C LEU A 58 12.92 16.84 -11.86
N SER A 59 13.56 18.01 -11.91
CA SER A 59 14.12 18.52 -13.17
C SER A 59 15.46 17.88 -13.51
N LYS A 60 15.74 17.75 -14.82
CA LYS A 60 17.03 17.25 -15.36
C LYS A 60 18.24 18.01 -14.79
N LYS A 61 18.12 19.34 -14.63
CA LYS A 61 19.14 20.17 -13.98
C LYS A 61 19.43 19.71 -12.54
N LYS A 62 18.37 19.44 -11.75
CA LYS A 62 18.53 19.04 -10.35
C LYS A 62 19.11 17.63 -10.23
N LEU A 63 18.78 16.73 -11.15
CA LEU A 63 19.40 15.41 -11.24
C LEU A 63 20.92 15.54 -11.48
N GLN A 64 21.33 16.38 -12.44
CA GLN A 64 22.76 16.62 -12.70
C GLN A 64 23.49 17.23 -11.51
N ASP A 65 22.85 18.18 -10.80
CA ASP A 65 23.42 18.76 -9.58
C ASP A 65 23.61 17.69 -8.49
N LEU A 66 22.65 16.76 -8.34
CA LEU A 66 22.75 15.64 -7.39
C LEU A 66 23.86 14.66 -7.75
N VAL A 67 24.01 14.31 -9.02
CA VAL A 67 25.08 13.41 -9.49
C VAL A 67 26.45 14.02 -9.16
N ARG A 68 26.66 15.31 -9.44
CA ARG A 68 27.92 16.00 -9.14
C ARG A 68 28.23 16.11 -7.65
N GLU A 69 27.21 16.13 -6.79
CA GLU A 69 27.38 16.11 -5.34
C GLU A 69 27.87 14.73 -4.85
N ILE A 70 27.47 13.66 -5.53
CA ILE A 70 27.88 12.28 -5.22
C ILE A 70 29.26 11.98 -5.82
N ASP A 71 29.43 12.19 -7.13
CA ASP A 71 30.70 12.08 -7.85
C ASP A 71 30.83 13.18 -8.92
N PRO A 72 31.76 14.14 -8.75
CA PRO A 72 31.95 15.22 -9.71
C PRO A 72 32.58 14.78 -11.05
N ASN A 73 33.14 13.56 -11.14
CA ASN A 73 33.77 13.06 -12.37
C ASN A 73 32.83 12.21 -13.23
N GLU A 74 31.66 11.85 -12.71
CA GLU A 74 30.68 11.02 -13.41
C GLU A 74 29.77 11.88 -14.30
N GLN A 75 29.55 11.44 -15.54
CA GLN A 75 28.59 12.02 -16.48
C GLN A 75 27.62 10.93 -16.93
N LEU A 76 26.33 11.18 -16.73
CA LEU A 76 25.27 10.30 -17.20
C LEU A 76 24.96 10.59 -18.66
N ASP A 77 24.72 9.53 -19.42
CA ASP A 77 24.15 9.64 -20.76
C ASP A 77 22.68 10.07 -20.68
N GLU A 78 22.20 10.72 -21.74
CA GLU A 78 20.83 11.24 -21.81
C GLU A 78 19.76 10.16 -21.53
N ASP A 79 19.91 8.98 -22.13
CA ASP A 79 18.97 7.86 -21.92
C ASP A 79 18.92 7.39 -20.45
N VAL A 80 20.05 7.47 -19.74
CA VAL A 80 20.14 7.10 -18.32
C VAL A 80 19.49 8.17 -17.45
N GLU A 81 19.70 9.45 -17.77
CA GLU A 81 19.02 10.56 -17.08
C GLU A 81 17.50 10.42 -17.19
N GLU A 82 16.97 10.17 -18.39
CA GLU A 82 15.52 9.99 -18.61
C GLU A 82 14.99 8.77 -17.83
N MET A 83 15.74 7.66 -17.80
CA MET A 83 15.37 6.48 -17.03
C MET A 83 15.32 6.76 -15.52
N LEU A 84 16.29 7.50 -14.98
CA LEU A 84 16.31 7.87 -13.55
C LEU A 84 15.16 8.80 -13.18
N LEU A 85 14.81 9.74 -14.07
CA LEU A 85 13.65 10.62 -13.90
C LEU A 85 12.35 9.81 -13.84
N GLN A 86 12.17 8.87 -14.78
CA GLN A 86 11.03 7.95 -14.79
C GLN A 86 10.94 7.16 -13.48
N ILE A 87 12.06 6.59 -13.01
CA ILE A 87 12.10 5.83 -11.74
C ILE A 87 11.73 6.72 -10.56
N ALA A 88 12.16 7.99 -10.56
CA ALA A 88 11.84 8.93 -9.49
C ALA A 88 10.34 9.25 -9.45
N ASP A 89 9.71 9.44 -10.61
CA ASP A 89 8.27 9.68 -10.71
C ASP A 89 7.48 8.43 -10.25
N ASP A 90 7.85 7.24 -10.72
CA ASP A 90 7.24 5.97 -10.30
C ASP A 90 7.38 5.74 -8.78
N PHE A 91 8.53 6.10 -8.21
CA PHE A 91 8.78 6.02 -6.77
C PHE A 91 7.81 6.92 -6.00
N ILE A 92 7.61 8.16 -6.45
CA ILE A 92 6.71 9.12 -5.79
C ILE A 92 5.27 8.63 -5.85
N ASP A 93 4.80 8.15 -7.00
CA ASP A 93 3.45 7.61 -7.14
C ASP A 93 3.22 6.40 -6.23
N SER A 94 4.21 5.51 -6.15
CA SER A 94 4.18 4.35 -5.26
C SER A 94 4.08 4.76 -3.78
N VAL A 95 4.95 5.67 -3.34
CA VAL A 95 4.99 6.15 -1.95
C VAL A 95 3.71 6.90 -1.59
N VAL A 96 3.23 7.81 -2.44
CA VAL A 96 2.01 8.60 -2.20
C VAL A 96 0.79 7.70 -2.16
N THR A 97 0.69 6.73 -3.06
CA THR A 97 -0.41 5.77 -3.09
C THR A 97 -0.45 4.96 -1.79
N ALA A 98 0.68 4.43 -1.35
CA ALA A 98 0.76 3.66 -0.11
C ALA A 98 0.50 4.52 1.13
N ALA A 99 1.03 5.74 1.19
CA ALA A 99 0.77 6.68 2.28
C ALA A 99 -0.71 7.06 2.37
N CYS A 100 -1.38 7.30 1.24
CA CYS A 100 -2.83 7.53 1.20
C CYS A 100 -3.60 6.32 1.73
N GLN A 101 -3.18 5.09 1.40
CA GLN A 101 -3.80 3.87 1.94
C GLN A 101 -3.64 3.77 3.47
N LEU A 102 -2.48 4.14 4.01
CA LEU A 102 -2.23 4.19 5.46
C LEU A 102 -3.09 5.24 6.18
N ALA A 103 -3.23 6.44 5.60
CA ALA A 103 -4.10 7.48 6.12
C ALA A 103 -5.56 7.00 6.20
N ARG A 104 -6.03 6.35 5.12
CA ARG A 104 -7.38 5.75 5.06
C ARG A 104 -7.54 4.60 6.06
N HIS A 105 -6.50 3.80 6.30
CA HIS A 105 -6.54 2.69 7.27
C HIS A 105 -6.79 3.18 8.70
N ARG A 106 -6.27 4.35 9.09
CA ARG A 106 -6.61 4.98 10.37
C ARG A 106 -7.94 5.75 10.37
N LYS A 107 -8.71 5.66 9.28
CA LYS A 107 -9.97 6.38 9.04
C LYS A 107 -9.78 7.91 8.97
N SER A 108 -8.59 8.37 8.59
CA SER A 108 -8.32 9.78 8.31
C SER A 108 -8.55 10.08 6.84
N ASN A 109 -9.06 11.29 6.56
CA ASN A 109 -9.12 11.84 5.20
C ASN A 109 -7.98 12.83 4.93
N THR A 110 -7.03 12.93 5.86
CA THR A 110 -5.86 13.81 5.79
C THR A 110 -4.60 12.96 5.80
N LEU A 111 -3.77 13.12 4.77
CA LEU A 111 -2.45 12.51 4.69
C LEU A 111 -1.50 13.23 5.65
N GLU A 112 -0.86 12.47 6.53
CA GLU A 112 0.07 12.99 7.53
C GLU A 112 1.48 12.47 7.25
N VAL A 113 2.48 13.17 7.79
CA VAL A 113 3.90 12.80 7.69
C VAL A 113 4.16 11.37 8.19
N LYS A 114 3.41 10.93 9.21
CA LYS A 114 3.51 9.58 9.79
C LYS A 114 3.18 8.48 8.78
N ASP A 115 2.32 8.74 7.79
CA ASP A 115 1.96 7.77 6.75
C ASP A 115 3.10 7.53 5.78
N VAL A 116 3.70 8.61 5.30
CA VAL A 116 4.83 8.57 4.37
C VAL A 116 6.05 7.95 5.06
N GLN A 117 6.35 8.41 6.28
CA GLN A 117 7.47 7.90 7.06
C GLN A 117 7.37 6.38 7.29
N LEU A 118 6.19 5.90 7.71
CA LEU A 118 5.99 4.48 7.97
C LEU A 118 6.23 3.62 6.71
N HIS A 119 5.82 4.11 5.54
CA HIS A 119 6.03 3.40 4.29
C HIS A 119 7.52 3.38 3.87
N LEU A 120 8.21 4.52 3.97
CA LEU A 120 9.63 4.63 3.67
C LEU A 120 10.51 3.74 4.57
N GLU A 121 10.22 3.70 5.88
CA GLU A 121 10.98 2.85 6.81
C GLU A 121 10.75 1.36 6.58
N ARG A 122 9.51 0.95 6.24
CA ARG A 122 9.15 -0.47 6.13
C ARG A 122 9.41 -1.09 4.77
N GLN A 123 9.27 -0.32 3.69
CA GLN A 123 9.41 -0.85 2.33
C GLN A 123 10.73 -0.47 1.69
N TRP A 124 11.20 0.74 1.96
CA TRP A 124 12.44 1.26 1.37
C TRP A 124 13.62 1.20 2.33
N ASN A 125 13.37 0.88 3.60
CA ASN A 125 14.38 0.86 4.66
C ASN A 125 15.15 2.19 4.76
N MET A 126 14.47 3.29 4.41
CA MET A 126 14.98 4.66 4.48
C MET A 126 14.53 5.28 5.80
N TRP A 127 15.46 5.89 6.52
CA TRP A 127 15.18 6.63 7.75
C TRP A 127 15.53 8.10 7.54
N ILE A 128 14.56 8.99 7.73
CA ILE A 128 14.76 10.43 7.55
C ILE A 128 15.02 11.09 8.91
N PRO A 129 16.25 11.58 9.18
CA PRO A 129 16.56 12.27 10.42
C PRO A 129 15.68 13.51 10.62
N GLY A 130 15.27 13.77 11.86
CA GLY A 130 14.45 14.95 12.20
C GLY A 130 12.96 14.81 11.90
N TYR A 131 12.53 13.72 11.27
CA TYR A 131 11.11 13.38 11.07
C TYR A 131 10.74 12.15 11.92
N GLY A 132 9.61 12.23 12.62
CA GLY A 132 9.12 11.14 13.48
C GLY A 132 9.74 11.06 14.86
N SER A 133 9.79 12.18 15.57
CA SER A 133 9.90 12.13 17.03
C SER A 133 8.61 11.59 17.63
N ASP A 134 8.50 10.28 17.72
CA ASP A 134 7.92 9.63 18.89
C ASP A 134 8.61 8.30 19.07
N GLU A 135 9.46 8.27 20.10
CA GLU A 135 10.07 7.10 20.73
C GLU A 135 10.74 6.08 19.78
N ILE A 136 12.05 5.97 19.93
CA ILE A 136 12.77 4.70 19.92
C ILE A 136 11.78 3.59 20.25
N ARG A 137 11.45 2.81 19.22
CA ARG A 137 10.64 1.59 19.27
C ARG A 137 10.83 0.96 20.65
N PRO A 138 9.84 1.02 21.57
CA PRO A 138 9.83 0.07 22.65
C PRO A 138 9.82 -1.24 21.91
N TYR A 139 10.92 -1.98 21.98
CA TYR A 139 11.01 -3.34 21.49
C TYR A 139 9.73 -4.01 21.97
N LYS A 140 8.75 -4.16 21.08
CA LYS A 140 7.57 -4.96 21.39
C LYS A 140 8.16 -6.34 21.48
N LYS A 141 8.46 -6.76 22.72
CA LYS A 141 8.67 -8.17 23.03
C LYS A 141 7.60 -8.88 22.22
N ALA A 142 8.02 -9.78 21.32
CA ALA A 142 7.08 -10.58 20.55
C ALA A 142 5.97 -10.99 21.51
N CYS A 143 4.70 -10.86 21.10
CA CYS A 143 3.62 -11.39 21.90
C CYS A 143 3.91 -12.88 22.07
N THR A 144 4.54 -13.26 23.18
CA THR A 144 4.79 -14.65 23.49
C THR A 144 3.42 -15.16 23.88
N THR A 145 2.71 -15.72 22.90
CA THR A 145 1.50 -16.48 23.16
C THR A 145 1.85 -17.55 24.18
N GLU A 146 0.86 -18.01 24.96
CA GLU A 146 1.09 -19.11 25.90
C GLU A 146 1.72 -20.32 25.18
N ALA A 147 1.32 -20.57 23.93
CA ALA A 147 1.94 -21.55 23.05
C ALA A 147 3.45 -21.32 22.86
N HIS A 148 3.90 -20.09 22.62
CA HIS A 148 5.34 -19.78 22.48
C HIS A 148 6.11 -20.08 23.78
N LYS A 149 5.51 -19.83 24.94
CA LYS A 149 6.09 -20.17 26.25
C LYS A 149 6.17 -21.68 26.46
N GLN A 150 5.10 -22.41 26.13
CA GLN A 150 5.03 -23.87 26.22
C GLN A 150 6.07 -24.54 25.30
N VAL A 151 6.21 -24.08 24.05
CA VAL A 151 7.22 -24.58 23.10
C VAL A 151 8.64 -24.31 23.61
N CYS A 152 8.91 -23.13 24.14
CA CYS A 152 10.23 -22.80 24.69
C CYS A 152 10.58 -23.65 25.92
N LEU A 153 9.62 -23.87 26.83
CA LEU A 153 9.78 -24.79 27.97
C LEU A 153 10.01 -26.23 27.50
N ARG A 154 9.28 -26.69 26.47
CA ARG A 154 9.45 -28.04 25.94
C ARG A 154 10.84 -28.24 25.33
N LEU A 155 11.35 -27.26 24.58
CA LEU A 155 12.70 -27.30 24.02
C LEU A 155 13.76 -27.31 25.15
N ALA A 156 13.60 -26.47 26.17
CA ALA A 156 14.52 -26.44 27.32
C ALA A 156 14.57 -27.78 28.09
N LEU A 157 13.43 -28.45 28.24
CA LEU A 157 13.37 -29.78 28.86
C LEU A 157 14.05 -30.84 27.99
N ILE A 158 13.90 -30.79 26.66
CA ILE A 158 14.54 -31.73 25.74
C ILE A 158 16.07 -31.56 25.77
N GLU A 159 16.56 -30.32 25.74
CA GLU A 159 18.00 -30.03 25.85
C GLU A 159 18.56 -30.43 27.23
N GLY A 160 17.79 -30.22 28.31
CA GLY A 160 18.16 -30.65 29.66
C GLY A 160 18.23 -32.17 29.84
N THR A 161 17.44 -32.93 29.08
CA THR A 161 17.47 -34.40 29.09
C THR A 161 18.56 -35.02 28.22
N ARG A 162 19.24 -34.22 27.37
CA ARG A 162 20.31 -34.71 26.48
C ARG A 162 21.72 -34.62 27.10
N ALA A 163 21.85 -33.98 28.27
CA ALA A 163 23.12 -33.77 28.97
C ALA A 163 23.33 -34.70 30.18
N GLY A 164 22.63 -35.84 30.25
CA GLY A 164 22.77 -36.85 31.31
C GLY A 164 23.26 -38.19 30.78
#